data_AF-A0A3D5SUL9-F1
#
_entry.id   AF-A0A3D5SUL9-F1
#
_cell.length_a   1.000
_cell.length_b   1.000
_cell.length_c   1.000
_cell.angle_alpha   90.00
_cell.angle_beta   90.00
_cell.angle_gamma   90.00
#
_symmetry.space_group_name_H-M   'P 1'
#
loop_
_entity.id
_entity.type
_entity.pdbx_description
1 polymer ?
#
loop_
_entity_poly.entity_id
_entity_poly.type
_entity_poly.pdbx_seq_one_letter_code
_entity_poly.pdbx_strand_id
1 'polypeptide(L)'
;PMLPEKLSNGLCSLNPQVDRLAMVCDMAIGAAGAIQSYRFYPAVIRSLARLTYTEVAAALYGKDAGARRRLAPLAGPLAELDRVYRALAQARARRGAIDFETVETVMEFDPQGKIARILPHERNDAHRIVEECMLAANVCASELLTRHRHPALYRIHEGPTAEKLASLREFLKEFGLDLSGGDEPHASDYARLLEKLAGRPDKQLLQTVMLRSLRQAVYSPENVGHFGLAYESYTHFTSPIRRYPDLLIHRAIKAVLGGGREDPGHWEEIGQHCSMTERRADEATREVESWLKCYFMQDRIGEVFTGSVSGVAPFGIFVALDGIYVEGLVHISDLGADYFHYDEARRQLAGERTGARFRLADRVRVQLVRADLETKRIDFRLAGDEGGRGPARERRRASRR
;
A
#
# COMPACT_ATOMS: atom_id res chain seq x y z
N PRO A 1 -15.38 -14.45 7.43
CA PRO A 1 -15.90 -13.13 6.96
C PRO A 1 -16.49 -12.36 8.16
N MET A 2 -16.56 -11.03 8.13
CA MET A 2 -17.12 -10.23 9.24
C MET A 2 -18.61 -10.52 9.47
N LEU A 3 -19.37 -10.69 8.37
CA LEU A 3 -20.78 -11.09 8.39
C LEU A 3 -20.91 -12.55 7.92
N PRO A 4 -21.98 -13.27 8.32
CA PRO A 4 -22.27 -14.60 7.80
C PRO A 4 -22.34 -14.63 6.26
N GLU A 5 -21.87 -15.71 5.65
CA GLU A 5 -21.75 -15.83 4.19
C GLU A 5 -23.08 -15.66 3.45
N LYS A 6 -24.19 -16.10 4.06
CA LYS A 6 -25.55 -15.89 3.53
C LYS A 6 -25.86 -14.40 3.33
N LEU A 7 -25.34 -13.53 4.19
CA LEU A 7 -25.44 -12.08 4.05
C LEU A 7 -24.37 -11.56 3.09
N SER A 8 -23.08 -11.82 3.38
CA SER A 8 -21.97 -11.18 2.66
C SER A 8 -21.91 -11.55 1.17
N ASN A 9 -22.16 -12.82 0.82
CA ASN A 9 -22.06 -13.34 -0.55
C ASN A 9 -23.45 -13.38 -1.23
N GLY A 10 -24.52 -13.28 -0.44
CA GLY A 10 -25.91 -13.38 -0.91
C GLY A 10 -26.64 -12.03 -0.91
N LEU A 11 -27.28 -11.71 0.22
CA LEU A 11 -28.24 -10.60 0.33
C LEU A 11 -27.59 -9.21 0.26
N CYS A 12 -26.39 -9.05 0.83
CA CYS A 12 -25.66 -7.78 0.81
C CYS A 12 -24.74 -7.65 -0.41
N SER A 13 -24.37 -8.76 -1.06
CA SER A 13 -23.59 -8.72 -2.30
C SER A 13 -24.42 -8.13 -3.44
N LEU A 14 -23.84 -7.18 -4.18
CA LEU A 14 -24.44 -6.55 -5.36
C LEU A 14 -24.36 -7.46 -6.59
N ASN A 15 -24.92 -8.67 -6.47
CA ASN A 15 -24.88 -9.70 -7.49
C ASN A 15 -25.55 -9.21 -8.80
N PRO A 16 -25.06 -9.64 -9.97
CA PRO A 16 -25.59 -9.20 -11.24
C PRO A 16 -27.02 -9.71 -11.46
N GLN A 17 -27.82 -8.92 -12.17
CA GLN A 17 -29.15 -9.23 -12.68
C GLN A 17 -30.19 -9.58 -11.62
N VAL A 18 -29.98 -9.16 -10.37
CA VAL A 18 -30.92 -9.32 -9.26
C VAL A 18 -31.07 -8.01 -8.51
N ASP A 19 -32.28 -7.75 -8.00
CA ASP A 19 -32.56 -6.53 -7.24
C ASP A 19 -31.87 -6.57 -5.87
N ARG A 20 -31.30 -5.44 -5.47
CA ARG A 20 -30.54 -5.27 -4.23
C ARG A 20 -30.79 -3.93 -3.59
N LEU A 21 -30.89 -3.93 -2.27
CA LEU A 21 -30.92 -2.70 -1.49
C LEU A 21 -29.52 -2.09 -1.43
N ALA A 22 -29.43 -0.78 -1.64
CA ALA A 22 -28.18 -0.04 -1.57
C ALA A 22 -28.38 1.28 -0.81
N MET A 23 -27.34 1.74 -0.13
CA MET A 23 -27.20 3.14 0.27
C MET A 23 -26.35 3.83 -0.80
N VAL A 24 -26.95 4.77 -1.52
CA VAL A 24 -26.33 5.42 -2.68
C VAL A 24 -25.74 6.76 -2.26
N CYS A 25 -24.51 7.04 -2.71
CA CYS A 25 -23.93 8.37 -2.76
C CYS A 25 -23.95 8.82 -4.23
N ASP A 26 -24.76 9.83 -4.53
CA ASP A 26 -24.94 10.39 -5.87
C ASP A 26 -24.26 11.75 -5.91
N MET A 27 -23.35 11.95 -6.85
CA MET A 27 -22.40 13.07 -6.87
C MET A 27 -22.34 13.72 -8.26
N ALA A 28 -22.31 15.05 -8.29
CA ALA A 28 -21.96 15.82 -9.48
C ALA A 28 -20.46 16.17 -9.43
N ILE A 29 -19.68 15.62 -10.37
CA ILE A 29 -18.24 15.87 -10.49
C ILE A 29 -17.99 16.87 -11.61
N GLY A 30 -17.36 18.00 -11.27
CA GLY A 30 -16.96 19.00 -12.26
C GLY A 30 -15.78 18.55 -13.12
N ALA A 31 -15.53 19.24 -14.23
CA ALA A 31 -14.43 18.90 -15.16
C ALA A 31 -13.03 18.89 -14.50
N ALA A 32 -12.84 19.69 -13.45
CA ALA A 32 -11.61 19.74 -12.66
C ALA A 32 -11.61 18.73 -11.48
N GLY A 33 -12.52 17.76 -11.45
CA GLY A 33 -12.61 16.73 -10.41
C GLY A 33 -13.12 17.22 -9.05
N ALA A 34 -13.59 18.46 -8.96
CA ALA A 34 -14.24 18.97 -7.76
C ALA A 34 -15.65 18.38 -7.61
N ILE A 35 -16.01 17.95 -6.41
CA ILE A 35 -17.36 17.50 -6.07
C ILE A 35 -18.23 18.77 -5.91
N GLN A 36 -19.17 18.99 -6.82
CA GLN A 36 -20.00 20.20 -6.85
C GLN A 36 -21.24 20.07 -5.97
N SER A 37 -21.83 18.88 -5.95
CA SER A 37 -22.96 18.54 -5.09
C SER A 37 -22.99 17.04 -4.88
N TYR A 38 -23.61 16.63 -3.78
CA TYR A 38 -23.87 15.22 -3.52
C TYR A 38 -25.16 15.05 -2.71
N ARG A 39 -25.73 13.85 -2.76
CA ARG A 39 -26.84 13.42 -1.91
C ARG A 39 -26.69 11.94 -1.55
N PHE A 40 -27.20 11.58 -0.37
CA PHE A 40 -27.30 10.19 0.08
C PHE A 40 -28.76 9.77 0.13
N TYR A 41 -29.05 8.55 -0.31
CA TYR A 41 -30.40 7.99 -0.23
C TYR A 41 -30.41 6.45 -0.32
N PRO A 42 -31.37 5.77 0.33
CA PRO A 42 -31.61 4.35 0.08
C PRO A 42 -32.20 4.14 -1.32
N ALA A 43 -31.78 3.07 -1.99
CA ALA A 43 -32.25 2.72 -3.32
C ALA A 43 -32.39 1.20 -3.49
N VAL A 44 -33.15 0.80 -4.52
CA VAL A 44 -33.10 -0.54 -5.09
C VAL A 44 -32.32 -0.45 -6.39
N ILE A 45 -31.28 -1.27 -6.54
CA ILE A 45 -30.46 -1.33 -7.75
C ILE A 45 -30.49 -2.73 -8.34
N ARG A 46 -30.20 -2.85 -9.64
CA ARG A 46 -29.98 -4.11 -10.32
C ARG A 46 -28.68 -4.02 -11.12
N SER A 47 -27.61 -4.63 -10.62
CA SER A 47 -26.31 -4.60 -11.30
C SER A 47 -26.42 -5.27 -12.67
N LEU A 48 -26.01 -4.60 -13.75
CA LEU A 48 -26.11 -5.15 -15.10
C LEU A 48 -25.07 -6.23 -15.38
N ALA A 49 -23.91 -6.16 -14.73
CA ALA A 49 -22.80 -7.08 -14.95
C ALA A 49 -21.90 -7.20 -13.72
N ARG A 50 -21.26 -8.37 -13.58
CA ARG A 50 -20.12 -8.58 -12.69
C ARG A 50 -18.86 -8.55 -13.54
N LEU A 51 -18.05 -7.52 -13.38
CA LEU A 51 -16.83 -7.31 -14.15
C LEU A 51 -15.60 -7.56 -13.27
N THR A 52 -14.51 -7.96 -13.90
CA THR A 52 -13.17 -7.99 -13.29
C THR A 52 -12.34 -6.79 -13.74
N TYR A 53 -11.38 -6.36 -12.92
CA TYR A 53 -10.46 -5.28 -13.28
C TYR A 53 -9.68 -5.58 -14.56
N THR A 54 -9.28 -6.84 -14.75
CA THR A 54 -8.58 -7.30 -15.96
C THR A 54 -9.42 -7.11 -17.22
N GLU A 55 -10.71 -7.45 -17.19
CA GLU A 55 -11.60 -7.28 -18.34
C GLU A 55 -11.82 -5.81 -18.70
N VAL A 56 -12.03 -4.96 -17.69
CA VAL A 56 -12.22 -3.52 -17.89
C VAL A 56 -10.95 -2.89 -18.44
N ALA A 57 -9.79 -3.23 -17.86
CA ALA A 57 -8.52 -2.72 -18.31
C ALA A 57 -8.19 -3.14 -19.75
N ALA A 58 -8.46 -4.40 -20.10
CA ALA A 58 -8.28 -4.91 -21.46
C ALA A 58 -9.17 -4.19 -22.49
N ALA A 59 -10.44 -3.92 -22.13
CA ALA A 59 -11.38 -3.27 -23.02
C ALA A 59 -11.09 -1.77 -23.22
N LEU A 60 -10.84 -1.04 -22.14
CA LEU A 60 -10.62 0.42 -22.16
C LEU A 60 -9.21 0.78 -22.62
N TYR A 61 -8.18 0.16 -22.05
CA TYR A 61 -6.78 0.58 -22.22
C TYR A 61 -5.98 -0.36 -23.13
N GLY A 62 -6.17 -1.68 -22.98
CA GLY A 62 -5.45 -2.70 -23.75
C GLY A 62 -5.87 -2.81 -25.22
N LYS A 63 -6.98 -2.18 -25.59
CA LYS A 63 -7.61 -2.24 -26.93
C LYS A 63 -7.92 -3.68 -27.41
N ASP A 64 -8.10 -4.62 -26.49
CA ASP A 64 -8.38 -6.01 -26.81
C ASP A 64 -9.74 -6.16 -27.51
N ALA A 65 -9.74 -6.71 -28.72
CA ALA A 65 -10.96 -6.83 -29.54
C ALA A 65 -12.00 -7.76 -28.92
N GLY A 66 -11.55 -8.83 -28.23
CA GLY A 66 -12.42 -9.78 -27.55
C GLY A 66 -13.14 -9.15 -26.36
N ALA A 67 -12.40 -8.48 -25.47
CA ALA A 67 -12.90 -7.77 -24.31
C ALA A 67 -13.84 -6.63 -24.72
N ARG A 68 -13.49 -5.86 -25.76
CA ARG A 68 -14.38 -4.82 -26.32
C ARG A 68 -15.68 -5.37 -26.85
N ARG A 69 -15.65 -6.51 -27.55
CA ARG A 69 -16.87 -7.17 -28.03
C ARG A 69 -17.74 -7.64 -26.86
N ARG A 70 -17.13 -8.27 -25.83
CA ARG A 70 -17.85 -8.73 -24.63
C ARG A 70 -18.48 -7.57 -23.85
N LEU A 71 -17.76 -6.46 -23.70
CA LEU A 71 -18.20 -5.28 -22.93
C LEU A 71 -18.89 -4.21 -23.79
N ALA A 72 -19.20 -4.49 -25.05
CA ALA A 72 -19.83 -3.52 -25.96
C ALA A 72 -21.11 -2.89 -25.39
N PRO A 73 -22.02 -3.62 -24.72
CA PRO A 73 -23.22 -3.03 -24.12
C PRO A 73 -22.91 -2.01 -23.00
N LEU A 74 -21.73 -2.09 -22.39
CA LEU A 74 -21.29 -1.24 -21.27
C LEU A 74 -20.23 -0.20 -21.69
N ALA A 75 -19.90 -0.12 -22.98
CA ALA A 75 -18.81 0.72 -23.47
C ALA A 75 -19.02 2.21 -23.13
N GLY A 76 -20.26 2.72 -23.27
CA GLY A 76 -20.61 4.10 -22.91
C GLY A 76 -20.37 4.40 -21.43
N PRO A 77 -21.05 3.71 -20.49
CA PRO A 77 -20.83 3.90 -19.06
C PRO A 77 -19.37 3.73 -18.60
N LEU A 78 -18.65 2.76 -19.15
CA LEU A 78 -17.24 2.54 -18.82
C LEU A 78 -16.34 3.69 -19.30
N ALA A 79 -16.63 4.26 -20.47
CA ALA A 79 -15.91 5.43 -20.97
C ALA A 79 -16.18 6.68 -20.12
N GLU A 80 -17.42 6.87 -19.64
CA GLU A 80 -17.73 7.97 -18.72
C GLU A 80 -17.06 7.79 -17.35
N LEU A 81 -16.98 6.55 -16.84
CA LEU A 81 -16.22 6.25 -15.61
C LEU A 81 -14.74 6.59 -15.76
N ASP A 82 -14.11 6.29 -16.91
CA ASP A 82 -12.72 6.70 -17.18
C ASP A 82 -12.55 8.23 -17.16
N ARG A 83 -13.51 8.98 -17.72
CA ARG A 83 -13.48 10.46 -17.69
C ARG A 83 -13.58 11.00 -16.26
N VAL A 84 -14.50 10.46 -15.46
CA VAL A 84 -14.64 10.82 -14.04
C VAL A 84 -13.35 10.50 -13.28
N TYR A 85 -12.79 9.31 -13.48
CA TYR A 85 -11.52 8.91 -12.89
C TYR A 85 -10.40 9.89 -13.22
N ARG A 86 -10.21 10.26 -14.50
CA ARG A 86 -9.17 11.21 -14.89
C ARG A 86 -9.34 12.57 -14.21
N ALA A 87 -10.58 13.06 -14.09
CA ALA A 87 -10.87 14.31 -13.41
C ALA A 87 -10.51 14.22 -11.90
N LEU A 88 -10.93 13.15 -11.22
CA LEU A 88 -10.64 12.90 -9.81
C LEU A 88 -9.13 12.72 -9.54
N ALA A 89 -8.44 11.93 -10.36
CA ALA A 89 -7.00 11.70 -10.25
C ALA A 89 -6.20 13.01 -10.41
N GLN A 90 -6.59 13.87 -11.36
CA GLN A 90 -6.00 15.20 -11.49
C GLN A 90 -6.26 16.08 -10.26
N ALA A 91 -7.45 16.02 -9.67
CA ALA A 91 -7.76 16.74 -8.44
C ALA A 91 -6.94 16.22 -7.25
N ARG A 92 -6.74 14.90 -7.15
CA ARG A 92 -5.88 14.25 -6.15
C ARG A 92 -4.43 14.69 -6.28
N ALA A 93 -3.89 14.74 -7.49
CA ALA A 93 -2.55 15.24 -7.75
C ALA A 93 -2.39 16.71 -7.35
N ARG A 94 -3.34 17.59 -7.72
CA ARG A 94 -3.34 19.01 -7.30
C ARG A 94 -3.40 19.19 -5.78
N ARG A 95 -4.12 18.31 -5.09
CA ARG A 95 -4.23 18.32 -3.61
C ARG A 95 -2.94 17.88 -2.93
N GLY A 96 -2.02 17.22 -3.65
CA GLY A 96 -0.75 16.75 -3.12
C GLY A 96 -0.88 15.50 -2.25
N ALA A 97 -1.84 14.61 -2.57
CA ALA A 97 -1.91 13.31 -1.93
C ALA A 97 -0.66 12.48 -2.23
N ILE A 98 -0.20 11.70 -1.26
CA ILE A 98 0.99 10.87 -1.42
C ILE A 98 0.57 9.55 -2.08
N ASP A 99 1.26 9.17 -3.16
CA ASP A 99 1.09 7.87 -3.82
C ASP A 99 2.41 7.11 -3.74
N PHE A 100 2.50 6.22 -2.75
CA PHE A 100 3.64 5.31 -2.63
C PHE A 100 3.36 4.07 -3.49
N GLU A 101 4.28 3.78 -4.42
CA GLU A 101 4.27 2.53 -5.16
C GLU A 101 4.69 1.37 -4.23
N THR A 102 3.75 0.52 -3.85
CA THR A 102 4.03 -0.75 -3.17
C THR A 102 3.82 -1.93 -4.13
N VAL A 103 4.67 -2.94 -4.02
CA VAL A 103 4.51 -4.19 -4.77
C VAL A 103 3.81 -5.18 -3.85
N GLU A 104 2.51 -5.36 -4.07
CA GLU A 104 1.76 -6.45 -3.46
C GLU A 104 1.99 -7.74 -4.26
N THR A 105 1.80 -8.91 -3.65
CA THR A 105 2.02 -10.21 -4.30
C THR A 105 0.80 -11.08 -4.21
N VAL A 106 0.55 -11.87 -5.25
CA VAL A 106 -0.45 -12.95 -5.25
C VAL A 106 0.24 -14.30 -5.30
N MET A 107 -0.28 -15.27 -4.54
CA MET A 107 0.21 -16.65 -4.53
C MET A 107 -0.72 -17.51 -5.39
N GLU A 108 -0.18 -18.11 -6.45
CA GLU A 108 -0.89 -19.11 -7.25
C GLU A 108 -0.64 -20.49 -6.65
N PHE A 109 -1.72 -21.22 -6.35
CA PHE A 109 -1.66 -22.57 -5.81
C PHE A 109 -1.87 -23.60 -6.92
N ASP A 110 -1.14 -24.71 -6.86
CA ASP A 110 -1.37 -25.89 -7.69
C ASP A 110 -2.59 -26.70 -7.19
N PRO A 111 -3.05 -27.72 -7.94
CA PRO A 111 -4.17 -28.56 -7.51
C PRO A 111 -3.97 -29.32 -6.19
N GLN A 112 -2.72 -29.44 -5.73
CA GLN A 112 -2.35 -30.08 -4.47
C GLN A 112 -2.34 -29.08 -3.31
N GLY A 113 -2.63 -27.80 -3.56
CA GLY A 113 -2.65 -26.75 -2.55
C GLY A 113 -1.28 -26.19 -2.19
N LYS A 114 -0.24 -26.49 -2.98
CA LYS A 114 1.10 -25.93 -2.82
C LYS A 114 1.28 -24.69 -3.69
N ILE A 115 2.12 -23.76 -3.25
CA ILE A 115 2.41 -22.57 -4.05
C ILE A 115 3.19 -22.98 -5.30
N ALA A 116 2.58 -22.75 -6.46
CA ALA A 116 3.24 -22.89 -7.75
C ALA A 116 4.14 -21.68 -8.02
N ARG A 117 3.60 -20.47 -7.83
CA ARG A 117 4.29 -19.20 -8.14
C ARG A 117 3.82 -18.07 -7.22
N ILE A 118 4.72 -17.12 -6.96
CA ILE A 118 4.43 -15.84 -6.31
C ILE A 118 4.63 -14.75 -7.37
N LEU A 119 3.57 -14.02 -7.69
CA LEU A 119 3.57 -13.02 -8.75
C LEU A 119 3.30 -11.63 -8.18
N PRO A 120 3.86 -10.56 -8.75
CA PRO A 120 3.47 -9.21 -8.38
C PRO A 120 2.01 -8.98 -8.77
N HIS A 121 1.26 -8.31 -7.90
CA HIS A 121 -0.08 -7.86 -8.19
C HIS A 121 -0.02 -6.54 -8.98
N GLU A 122 -0.50 -6.56 -10.22
CA GLU A 122 -0.51 -5.37 -11.07
C GLU A 122 -1.74 -4.49 -10.79
N ARG A 123 -1.52 -3.35 -10.13
CA ARG A 123 -2.52 -2.27 -10.00
C ARG A 123 -2.65 -1.51 -11.32
N ASN A 124 -3.64 -1.89 -12.12
CA ASN A 124 -3.99 -1.20 -13.38
C ASN A 124 -5.02 -0.05 -13.19
N ASP A 125 -5.27 0.72 -14.25
CA ASP A 125 -6.18 1.87 -14.22
C ASP A 125 -7.64 1.51 -13.88
N ALA A 126 -8.10 0.28 -14.11
CA ALA A 126 -9.44 -0.14 -13.68
C ALA A 126 -9.56 -0.20 -12.15
N HIS A 127 -8.48 -0.59 -11.44
CA HIS A 127 -8.42 -0.49 -9.97
C HIS A 127 -8.49 0.96 -9.53
N ARG A 128 -7.75 1.84 -10.21
CA ARG A 128 -7.69 3.28 -9.90
C ARG A 128 -9.03 3.99 -10.13
N ILE A 129 -9.80 3.61 -11.16
CA ILE A 129 -11.18 4.12 -11.34
C ILE A 129 -12.01 3.86 -10.09
N VAL A 130 -12.05 2.61 -9.62
CA VAL A 130 -12.85 2.25 -8.45
C VAL A 130 -12.34 2.95 -7.21
N GLU A 131 -11.02 2.98 -6.99
CA GLU A 131 -10.39 3.66 -5.86
C GLU A 131 -10.81 5.14 -5.78
N GLU A 132 -10.66 5.91 -6.87
CA GLU A 132 -11.01 7.34 -6.88
C GLU A 132 -12.51 7.56 -6.64
N CYS A 133 -13.38 6.74 -7.23
CA CYS A 133 -14.82 6.81 -6.96
C CYS A 133 -15.14 6.51 -5.48
N MET A 134 -14.47 5.53 -4.88
CA MET A 134 -14.68 5.19 -3.46
C MET A 134 -14.15 6.30 -2.55
N LEU A 135 -13.00 6.90 -2.86
CA LEU A 135 -12.46 8.05 -2.12
C LEU A 135 -13.43 9.23 -2.15
N ALA A 136 -14.00 9.55 -3.32
CA ALA A 136 -14.99 10.63 -3.45
C ALA A 136 -16.23 10.37 -2.57
N ALA A 137 -16.80 9.16 -2.62
CA ALA A 137 -17.96 8.81 -1.80
C ALA A 137 -17.66 8.86 -0.29
N ASN A 138 -16.47 8.42 0.11
CA ASN A 138 -15.99 8.49 1.49
C ASN A 138 -15.85 9.93 2.00
N VAL A 139 -15.36 10.85 1.16
CA VAL A 139 -15.28 12.28 1.49
C VAL A 139 -16.68 12.88 1.63
N CYS A 140 -17.61 12.59 0.71
CA CYS A 140 -19.00 13.04 0.82
C CYS A 140 -19.68 12.54 2.10
N ALA A 141 -19.40 11.31 2.51
CA ALA A 141 -19.94 10.75 3.76
C ALA A 141 -19.39 11.53 4.98
N SER A 142 -18.09 11.80 4.99
CA SER A 142 -17.43 12.58 6.04
C SER A 142 -18.00 13.99 6.14
N GLU A 143 -18.16 14.66 5.00
CA GLU A 143 -18.69 16.02 4.92
C GLU A 143 -20.16 16.10 5.37
N LEU A 144 -20.99 15.13 4.99
CA LEU A 144 -22.40 15.07 5.40
C LEU A 144 -22.52 15.03 6.92
N LEU A 145 -21.77 14.13 7.56
CA LEU A 145 -21.81 13.91 9.01
C LEU A 145 -21.23 15.12 9.77
N THR A 146 -20.13 15.69 9.25
CA THR A 146 -19.54 16.91 9.80
C THR A 146 -20.51 18.09 9.76
N ARG A 147 -21.17 18.32 8.62
CA ARG A 147 -22.15 19.41 8.44
C ARG A 147 -23.33 19.29 9.41
N HIS A 148 -23.76 18.07 9.71
CA HIS A 148 -24.85 17.80 10.65
C HIS A 148 -24.39 17.66 12.10
N ARG A 149 -23.08 17.85 12.38
CA ARG A 149 -22.46 17.64 13.70
C ARG A 149 -22.81 16.26 14.29
N HIS A 150 -22.94 15.27 13.42
CA HIS A 150 -23.27 13.90 13.80
C HIS A 150 -21.99 13.18 14.23
N PRO A 151 -21.97 12.50 15.39
CA PRO A 151 -20.85 11.66 15.80
C PRO A 151 -20.54 10.58 14.76
N ALA A 152 -19.27 10.37 14.47
CA ALA A 152 -18.82 9.43 13.44
C ALA A 152 -17.41 8.94 13.75
N LEU A 153 -17.02 7.80 13.18
CA LEU A 153 -15.61 7.39 13.14
C LEU A 153 -14.97 7.97 11.89
N TYR A 154 -13.97 8.82 12.08
CA TYR A 154 -13.08 9.27 11.03
C TYR A 154 -11.95 8.27 10.85
N ARG A 155 -11.50 8.11 9.61
CA ARG A 155 -10.27 7.40 9.30
C ARG A 155 -9.16 8.45 9.26
N ILE A 156 -8.46 8.60 10.37
CA ILE A 156 -7.44 9.62 10.55
C ILE A 156 -6.05 9.08 10.23
N HIS A 157 -5.19 9.96 9.77
CA HIS A 157 -3.78 9.68 9.55
C HIS A 157 -2.99 10.95 9.84
N GLU A 158 -2.34 11.00 10.99
CA GLU A 158 -1.48 12.12 11.37
C GLU A 158 -0.16 12.10 10.59
N GLY A 159 0.49 13.26 10.51
CA GLY A 159 1.84 13.37 9.95
C GLY A 159 2.92 12.63 10.76
N PRO A 160 4.17 12.62 10.29
CA PRO A 160 5.30 12.03 11.01
C PRO A 160 5.50 12.70 12.39
N THR A 161 6.05 11.98 13.36
CA THR A 161 6.54 12.61 14.60
C THR A 161 7.77 13.48 14.31
N ALA A 162 8.06 14.45 15.18
CA ALA A 162 9.25 15.30 15.05
C ALA A 162 10.56 14.47 14.95
N GLU A 163 10.68 13.42 15.76
CA GLU A 163 11.81 12.49 15.73
C GLU A 163 11.93 11.75 14.39
N LYS A 164 10.83 11.15 13.89
CA LYS A 164 10.82 10.45 12.60
C LYS A 164 11.11 11.41 11.43
N LEU A 165 10.63 12.64 11.53
CA LEU A 165 10.89 13.68 10.52
C LEU A 165 12.37 14.11 10.52
N ALA A 166 12.97 14.31 11.70
CA ALA A 166 14.38 14.65 11.83
C ALA A 166 15.27 13.52 11.24
N SER A 167 14.99 12.27 11.62
CA SER A 167 15.70 11.09 11.07
C SER A 167 15.55 10.99 9.55
N LEU A 168 14.35 11.21 9.00
CA LEU A 168 14.13 11.24 7.55
C LEU A 168 14.97 12.33 6.87
N ARG A 169 15.03 13.53 7.44
CA ARG A 169 15.81 14.64 6.88
C ARG A 169 17.30 14.37 6.88
N GLU A 170 17.84 13.83 7.97
CA GLU A 170 19.24 13.43 8.04
C GLU A 170 19.58 12.39 6.98
N PHE A 171 18.72 11.38 6.83
CA PHE A 171 18.87 10.36 5.79
C PHE A 171 18.84 10.97 4.38
N LEU A 172 17.88 11.85 4.07
CA LEU A 172 17.75 12.47 2.75
C LEU A 172 18.96 13.36 2.38
N LYS A 173 19.55 14.06 3.36
CA LYS A 173 20.74 14.91 3.15
C LYS A 173 21.93 14.13 2.59
N GLU A 174 22.09 12.86 2.95
CA GLU A 174 23.16 12.02 2.41
C GLU A 174 23.05 11.79 0.90
N PHE A 175 21.83 11.89 0.36
CA PHE A 175 21.53 11.77 -1.06
C PHE A 175 21.45 13.14 -1.77
N GLY A 176 21.80 14.22 -1.06
CA GLY A 176 21.68 15.59 -1.55
C GLY A 176 20.22 16.03 -1.76
N LEU A 177 19.31 15.48 -0.96
CA LEU A 177 17.87 15.75 -1.04
C LEU A 177 17.39 16.45 0.24
N ASP A 178 16.45 17.37 0.07
CA ASP A 178 15.79 18.07 1.17
C ASP A 178 14.27 17.93 1.07
N LEU A 179 13.65 17.64 2.21
CA LEU A 179 12.19 17.66 2.36
C LEU A 179 11.74 19.06 2.79
N SER A 180 11.01 19.75 1.90
CA SER A 180 10.43 21.08 2.15
C SER A 180 9.32 21.04 3.21
N GLY A 181 8.80 22.21 3.57
CA GLY A 181 7.65 22.33 4.48
C GLY A 181 7.98 22.63 5.94
N GLY A 182 9.25 22.95 6.28
CA GLY A 182 9.61 23.40 7.64
C GLY A 182 9.33 22.33 8.71
N ASP A 183 9.03 22.71 9.94
CA ASP A 183 8.85 21.72 11.03
C ASP A 183 7.58 20.87 10.88
N GLU A 184 6.60 21.35 10.10
CA GLU A 184 5.33 20.67 9.84
C GLU A 184 5.09 20.52 8.33
N PRO A 185 5.81 19.61 7.64
CA PRO A 185 5.68 19.44 6.21
C PRO A 185 4.30 18.91 5.85
N HIS A 186 3.74 19.40 4.75
CA HIS A 186 2.45 18.94 4.26
C HIS A 186 2.62 17.70 3.36
N ALA A 187 1.54 16.97 3.12
CA ALA A 187 1.54 15.82 2.20
C ALA A 187 2.07 16.18 0.80
N SER A 188 1.81 17.40 0.33
CA SER A 188 2.29 17.93 -0.94
C SER A 188 3.82 18.08 -0.99
N ASP A 189 4.49 18.30 0.15
CA ASP A 189 5.95 18.34 0.21
C ASP A 189 6.56 16.95 -0.03
N TYR A 190 5.95 15.91 0.56
CA TYR A 190 6.30 14.51 0.28
C TYR A 190 6.05 14.14 -1.18
N ALA A 191 4.88 14.50 -1.72
CA ALA A 191 4.53 14.23 -3.12
C ALA A 191 5.52 14.89 -4.09
N ARG A 192 5.87 16.17 -3.86
CA ARG A 192 6.87 16.89 -4.67
C ARG A 192 8.25 16.26 -4.58
N LEU A 193 8.64 15.77 -3.41
CA LEU A 193 9.91 15.05 -3.27
C LEU A 193 9.86 13.74 -4.07
N LEU A 194 8.80 12.95 -3.96
CA LEU A 194 8.63 11.70 -4.73
C LEU A 194 8.72 11.94 -6.25
N GLU A 195 8.13 13.02 -6.76
CA GLU A 195 8.26 13.41 -8.18
C GLU A 195 9.72 13.63 -8.58
N LYS A 196 10.53 14.27 -7.72
CA LYS A 196 11.98 14.46 -7.96
C LYS A 196 12.77 13.15 -7.90
N LEU A 197 12.22 12.11 -7.28
CA LEU A 197 12.87 10.80 -7.23
C LEU A 197 12.66 9.98 -8.50
N ALA A 198 11.80 10.44 -9.42
CA ALA A 198 11.53 9.75 -10.66
C ALA A 198 12.82 9.51 -11.47
N GLY A 199 13.06 8.26 -11.87
CA GLY A 199 14.23 7.87 -12.64
C GLY A 199 15.54 7.69 -11.86
N ARG A 200 15.55 7.95 -10.54
CA ARG A 200 16.73 7.68 -9.72
C ARG A 200 16.91 6.19 -9.43
N PRO A 201 18.15 5.66 -9.41
CA PRO A 201 18.40 4.26 -9.07
C PRO A 201 18.07 3.91 -7.61
N ASP A 202 18.07 4.91 -6.72
CA ASP A 202 17.78 4.80 -5.28
C ASP A 202 16.34 5.19 -4.93
N LYS A 203 15.44 5.36 -5.92
CA LYS A 203 14.02 5.74 -5.70
C LYS A 203 13.36 4.83 -4.66
N GLN A 204 13.48 3.52 -4.83
CA GLN A 204 12.80 2.53 -3.97
C GLN A 204 13.28 2.61 -2.51
N LEU A 205 14.57 2.85 -2.31
CA LEU A 205 15.16 3.07 -0.99
C LEU A 205 14.54 4.29 -0.31
N LEU A 206 14.65 5.44 -0.99
CA LEU A 206 14.20 6.72 -0.47
C LEU A 206 12.69 6.69 -0.18
N GLN A 207 11.91 6.11 -1.09
CA GLN A 207 10.48 5.92 -0.94
C GLN A 207 10.12 5.04 0.27
N THR A 208 10.87 3.96 0.50
CA THR A 208 10.66 3.07 1.67
C THR A 208 10.93 3.79 2.98
N VAL A 209 12.01 4.59 3.05
CA VAL A 209 12.33 5.36 4.26
C VAL A 209 11.30 6.47 4.50
N MET A 210 10.84 7.15 3.45
CA MET A 210 9.74 8.12 3.52
C MET A 210 8.43 7.48 4.00
N LEU A 211 8.06 6.30 3.50
CA LEU A 211 6.85 5.61 3.96
C LEU A 211 6.95 5.23 5.44
N ARG A 212 8.12 4.73 5.88
CA ARG A 212 8.36 4.33 7.28
C ARG A 212 8.41 5.50 8.26
N SER A 213 8.60 6.75 7.80
CA SER A 213 8.54 7.93 8.67
C SER A 213 7.10 8.30 9.07
N LEU A 214 6.11 7.87 8.30
CA LEU A 214 4.71 8.19 8.55
C LEU A 214 4.12 7.37 9.71
N ARG A 215 2.99 7.86 10.23
CA ARG A 215 2.21 7.14 11.24
C ARG A 215 1.27 6.13 10.57
N GLN A 216 0.76 5.21 11.36
CA GLN A 216 -0.30 4.32 10.89
C GLN A 216 -1.65 5.04 10.99
N ALA A 217 -2.51 4.87 9.99
CA ALA A 217 -3.88 5.39 10.05
C ALA A 217 -4.74 4.59 11.04
N VAL A 218 -5.66 5.26 11.73
CA VAL A 218 -6.53 4.67 12.77
C VAL A 218 -7.97 5.19 12.65
N TYR A 219 -8.90 4.52 13.31
CA TYR A 219 -10.28 5.02 13.48
C TYR A 219 -10.37 5.83 14.77
N SER A 220 -10.89 7.04 14.69
CA SER A 220 -11.07 7.95 15.82
C SER A 220 -12.37 8.76 15.68
N PRO A 221 -13.09 9.06 16.78
CA PRO A 221 -14.18 10.04 16.75
C PRO A 221 -13.69 11.49 16.54
N GLU A 222 -12.42 11.76 16.85
CA GLU A 222 -11.81 13.07 16.64
C GLU A 222 -11.23 13.18 15.23
N ASN A 223 -11.70 14.16 14.46
CA ASN A 223 -11.20 14.40 13.11
C ASN A 223 -9.94 15.27 13.15
N VAL A 224 -8.79 14.66 12.85
CA VAL A 224 -7.51 15.35 12.65
C VAL A 224 -7.05 15.33 11.19
N GLY A 225 -7.94 14.93 10.27
CA GLY A 225 -7.63 14.77 8.86
C GLY A 225 -6.84 13.49 8.52
N HIS A 226 -6.48 13.37 7.24
CA HIS A 226 -5.78 12.22 6.69
C HIS A 226 -4.58 12.68 5.85
N PHE A 227 -3.42 12.77 6.49
CA PHE A 227 -2.15 13.24 5.92
C PHE A 227 -1.84 12.61 4.56
N GLY A 228 -1.74 11.28 4.49
CA GLY A 228 -1.36 10.59 3.25
C GLY A 228 -2.30 10.82 2.06
N LEU A 229 -3.57 11.14 2.30
CA LEU A 229 -4.56 11.41 1.24
C LEU A 229 -4.78 12.91 1.00
N ALA A 230 -4.12 13.75 1.81
CA ALA A 230 -4.30 15.19 1.87
C ALA A 230 -5.77 15.62 2.02
N TYR A 231 -6.55 14.93 2.86
CA TYR A 231 -7.93 15.30 3.16
C TYR A 231 -8.06 15.88 4.57
N GLU A 232 -8.83 16.97 4.73
CA GLU A 232 -9.15 17.56 6.04
C GLU A 232 -10.14 16.71 6.84
N SER A 233 -10.96 15.91 6.15
CA SER A 233 -11.94 15.02 6.76
C SER A 233 -12.15 13.80 5.87
N TYR A 234 -12.07 12.60 6.45
CA TYR A 234 -12.20 11.37 5.70
C TYR A 234 -12.76 10.26 6.60
N THR A 235 -13.73 9.50 6.09
CA THR A 235 -14.29 8.31 6.76
C THR A 235 -14.46 7.17 5.77
N HIS A 236 -14.48 5.93 6.26
CA HIS A 236 -14.78 4.78 5.41
C HIS A 236 -16.29 4.54 5.36
N PHE A 237 -16.87 4.55 4.16
CA PHE A 237 -18.30 4.31 3.90
C PHE A 237 -18.55 3.14 2.94
N THR A 238 -17.61 2.86 2.05
CA THR A 238 -17.82 2.04 0.85
C THR A 238 -17.69 0.52 1.02
N SER A 239 -17.47 0.00 2.22
CA SER A 239 -17.27 -1.44 2.47
C SER A 239 -17.93 -1.97 3.76
N PRO A 240 -19.24 -1.72 4.02
CA PRO A 240 -19.94 -2.14 5.24
C PRO A 240 -20.07 -3.66 5.42
N ILE A 241 -19.84 -4.45 4.37
CA ILE A 241 -19.88 -5.93 4.43
C ILE A 241 -18.66 -6.50 5.16
N ARG A 242 -17.53 -5.77 5.15
CA ARG A 242 -16.23 -6.26 5.63
C ARG A 242 -15.53 -5.33 6.63
N ARG A 243 -16.10 -4.16 6.91
CA ARG A 243 -15.59 -3.19 7.89
C ARG A 243 -16.72 -2.69 8.76
N TYR A 244 -16.58 -2.85 10.07
CA TYR A 244 -17.58 -2.39 11.03
C TYR A 244 -17.71 -0.86 11.08
N PRO A 245 -16.63 -0.05 10.95
CA PRO A 245 -16.76 1.40 10.85
C PRO A 245 -17.70 1.85 9.72
N ASP A 246 -17.58 1.29 8.52
CA ASP A 246 -18.46 1.60 7.40
C ASP A 246 -19.93 1.29 7.71
N LEU A 247 -20.21 0.20 8.43
CA LEU A 247 -21.58 -0.13 8.85
C LEU A 247 -22.15 0.94 9.80
N LEU A 248 -21.32 1.47 10.70
CA LEU A 248 -21.72 2.56 11.60
C LEU A 248 -21.93 3.87 10.84
N ILE A 249 -21.10 4.18 9.84
CA ILE A 249 -21.30 5.32 8.94
C ILE A 249 -22.62 5.19 8.17
N HIS A 250 -22.99 3.99 7.71
CA HIS A 250 -24.30 3.75 7.09
C HIS A 250 -25.47 4.04 8.05
N ARG A 251 -25.34 3.69 9.34
CA ARG A 251 -26.35 4.01 10.36
C ARG A 251 -26.44 5.52 10.60
N ALA A 252 -25.31 6.18 10.78
CA ALA A 252 -25.23 7.62 10.99
C ALA A 252 -25.84 8.40 9.82
N ILE A 253 -25.54 8.02 8.58
CA ILE A 253 -26.15 8.64 7.39
C ILE A 253 -27.65 8.44 7.37
N LYS A 254 -28.15 7.24 7.69
CA LYS A 254 -29.60 6.97 7.75
C LYS A 254 -30.30 7.81 8.81
N ALA A 255 -29.70 7.97 9.99
CA ALA A 255 -30.26 8.82 11.04
C ALA A 255 -30.32 10.29 10.60
N VAL A 256 -29.25 10.80 9.97
CA VAL A 256 -29.23 12.15 9.39
C VAL A 256 -30.35 12.33 8.36
N LEU A 257 -30.53 11.37 7.45
CA LEU A 257 -31.60 11.41 6.45
C LEU A 257 -33.01 11.34 7.07
N GLY A 258 -33.15 10.68 8.22
CA GLY A 258 -34.38 10.62 9.01
C GLY A 258 -34.63 11.84 9.90
N GLY A 259 -33.75 12.86 9.87
CA GLY A 259 -33.82 14.03 10.75
C GLY A 259 -33.47 13.73 12.21
N GLY A 260 -32.91 12.55 12.48
CA GLY A 260 -32.52 12.10 13.81
C GLY A 260 -31.02 12.20 14.06
N ARG A 261 -30.62 11.74 15.24
CA ARG A 261 -29.24 11.56 15.66
C ARG A 261 -29.12 10.18 16.30
N GLU A 262 -28.16 9.37 15.87
CA GLU A 262 -27.82 8.14 16.59
C GLU A 262 -27.20 8.48 17.95
N ASP A 263 -27.44 7.62 18.93
CA ASP A 263 -26.83 7.71 20.26
C ASP A 263 -25.29 7.72 20.12
N PRO A 264 -24.57 8.65 20.79
CA PRO A 264 -23.12 8.71 20.76
C PRO A 264 -22.42 7.42 21.20
N GLY A 265 -23.05 6.49 21.92
CA GLY A 265 -22.40 5.23 22.32
C GLY A 265 -20.96 5.40 22.84
N HIS A 266 -20.12 4.38 22.67
CA HIS A 266 -18.70 4.43 23.04
C HIS A 266 -17.81 4.56 21.80
N TRP A 267 -17.95 5.64 21.01
CA TRP A 267 -17.18 5.81 19.75
C TRP A 267 -15.67 5.67 19.92
N GLU A 268 -15.12 6.15 21.03
CA GLU A 268 -13.69 6.03 21.33
C GLU A 268 -13.28 4.56 21.46
N GLU A 269 -13.98 3.79 22.29
CA GLU A 269 -13.73 2.35 22.48
C GLU A 269 -13.94 1.57 21.19
N ILE A 270 -14.98 1.91 20.41
CA ILE A 270 -15.24 1.29 19.11
C ILE A 270 -14.10 1.62 18.12
N GLY A 271 -13.62 2.86 18.08
CA GLY A 271 -12.50 3.28 17.23
C GLY A 271 -11.21 2.52 17.57
N GLN A 272 -10.90 2.40 18.86
CA GLN A 272 -9.78 1.60 19.36
C GLN A 272 -9.93 0.12 19.01
N HIS A 273 -11.12 -0.46 19.21
CA HIS A 273 -11.41 -1.85 18.88
C HIS A 273 -11.27 -2.13 17.37
N CYS A 274 -11.82 -1.25 16.51
CA CYS A 274 -11.74 -1.40 15.07
C CYS A 274 -10.29 -1.26 14.57
N SER A 275 -9.52 -0.33 15.14
CA SER A 275 -8.10 -0.15 14.79
C SER A 275 -7.24 -1.33 15.26
N MET A 276 -7.53 -1.89 16.45
CA MET A 276 -6.85 -3.09 16.95
C MET A 276 -7.17 -4.31 16.10
N THR A 277 -8.43 -4.52 15.74
CA THR A 277 -8.84 -5.69 14.93
C THR A 277 -8.33 -5.63 13.49
N GLU A 278 -8.19 -4.42 12.93
CA GLU A 278 -7.47 -4.20 11.66
C GLU A 278 -6.01 -4.66 11.75
N ARG A 279 -5.25 -4.18 12.76
CA ARG A 279 -3.85 -4.60 12.97
C ARG A 279 -3.72 -6.11 13.17
N ARG A 280 -4.60 -6.69 13.99
CA ARG A 280 -4.61 -8.13 14.26
C ARG A 280 -4.86 -8.95 12.98
N ALA A 281 -5.74 -8.47 12.09
CA ALA A 281 -6.01 -9.14 10.82
C ALA A 281 -4.80 -9.05 9.87
N ASP A 282 -4.13 -7.90 9.80
CA ASP A 282 -2.91 -7.72 9.01
C ASP A 282 -1.77 -8.62 9.52
N GLU A 283 -1.57 -8.67 10.85
CA GLU A 283 -0.56 -9.53 11.49
C GLU A 283 -0.81 -11.00 11.19
N ALA A 284 -2.04 -11.49 11.39
CA ALA A 284 -2.38 -12.88 11.09
C ALA A 284 -2.18 -13.23 9.60
N THR A 285 -2.51 -12.31 8.69
CA THR A 285 -2.31 -12.52 7.25
C THR A 285 -0.82 -12.61 6.92
N ARG A 286 0.00 -11.68 7.44
CA ARG A 286 1.46 -11.68 7.28
C ARG A 286 2.11 -12.94 7.86
N GLU A 287 1.60 -13.47 8.96
CA GLU A 287 2.09 -14.71 9.55
C GLU A 287 1.85 -15.92 8.63
N VAL A 288 0.64 -16.03 8.07
CA VAL A 288 0.30 -17.11 7.12
C VAL A 288 1.11 -16.97 5.84
N GLU A 289 1.25 -15.75 5.30
CA GLU A 289 2.08 -15.49 4.14
C GLU A 289 3.55 -15.84 4.38
N SER A 290 4.11 -15.48 5.55
CA SER A 290 5.47 -15.85 5.94
C SER A 290 5.66 -17.36 6.00
N TRP A 291 4.71 -18.07 6.61
CA TRP A 291 4.74 -19.54 6.67
C TRP A 291 4.68 -20.17 5.27
N LEU A 292 3.78 -19.70 4.43
CA LEU A 292 3.60 -20.14 3.05
C LEU A 292 4.87 -19.89 2.20
N LYS A 293 5.49 -18.72 2.36
CA LYS A 293 6.78 -18.39 1.73
C LYS A 293 7.90 -19.29 2.20
N CYS A 294 7.97 -19.62 3.49
CA CYS A 294 8.94 -20.60 4.01
C CYS A 294 8.73 -21.97 3.38
N TYR A 295 7.48 -22.44 3.33
CA TYR A 295 7.12 -23.71 2.70
C TYR A 295 7.51 -23.77 1.22
N PHE A 296 7.25 -22.69 0.48
CA PHE A 296 7.66 -22.56 -0.92
C PHE A 296 9.18 -22.64 -1.13
N MET A 297 9.98 -22.19 -0.15
CA MET A 297 11.44 -22.14 -0.26
C MET A 297 12.14 -23.42 0.20
N GLN A 298 11.46 -24.36 0.88
CA GLN A 298 12.09 -25.57 1.41
C GLN A 298 12.77 -26.42 0.32
N ASP A 299 12.17 -26.51 -0.86
CA ASP A 299 12.74 -27.32 -1.96
C ASP A 299 13.92 -26.66 -2.68
N ARG A 300 14.25 -25.42 -2.30
CA ARG A 300 15.27 -24.60 -2.96
C ARG A 300 16.52 -24.39 -2.10
N ILE A 301 16.63 -25.13 -0.99
CA ILE A 301 17.77 -25.00 -0.08
C ILE A 301 19.06 -25.35 -0.84
N GLY A 302 20.06 -24.49 -0.71
CA GLY A 302 21.33 -24.57 -1.45
C GLY A 302 21.35 -23.77 -2.76
N GLU A 303 20.20 -23.32 -3.29
CA GLU A 303 20.16 -22.45 -4.47
C GLU A 303 20.69 -21.04 -4.14
N VAL A 304 21.25 -20.38 -5.15
CA VAL A 304 21.74 -18.99 -5.07
C VAL A 304 20.77 -18.08 -5.79
N PHE A 305 20.38 -17.02 -5.09
CA PHE A 305 19.44 -16.00 -5.57
C PHE A 305 20.11 -14.64 -5.62
N THR A 306 19.57 -13.78 -6.49
CA THR A 306 19.86 -12.34 -6.45
C THR A 306 18.69 -11.64 -5.77
N GLY A 307 19.00 -10.63 -4.98
CA GLY A 307 18.01 -9.83 -4.29
C GLY A 307 18.53 -8.45 -3.94
N SER A 308 17.67 -7.70 -3.27
CA SER A 308 18.00 -6.39 -2.70
C SER A 308 17.82 -6.41 -1.21
N VAL A 309 18.69 -5.71 -0.48
CA VAL A 309 18.54 -5.51 0.96
C VAL A 309 17.26 -4.72 1.24
N SER A 310 16.28 -5.34 1.89
CA SER A 310 14.96 -4.75 2.23
C SER A 310 14.89 -4.21 3.68
N GLY A 311 15.82 -4.66 4.52
CA GLY A 311 15.95 -4.30 5.92
C GLY A 311 17.40 -4.37 6.37
N VAL A 312 17.79 -3.48 7.29
CA VAL A 312 19.07 -3.56 7.98
C VAL A 312 18.79 -3.44 9.48
N ALA A 313 19.37 -4.34 10.26
CA ALA A 313 19.26 -4.37 11.71
C ALA A 313 20.65 -4.59 12.33
N PRO A 314 20.83 -4.33 13.64
CA PRO A 314 22.11 -4.57 14.30
C PRO A 314 22.66 -6.00 14.17
N PHE A 315 21.78 -6.99 13.99
CA PHE A 315 22.13 -8.40 13.91
C PHE A 315 22.21 -8.96 12.48
N GLY A 316 22.02 -8.13 11.44
CA GLY A 316 22.10 -8.60 10.06
C GLY A 316 21.30 -7.77 9.06
N ILE A 317 21.19 -8.30 7.84
CA ILE A 317 20.41 -7.68 6.76
C ILE A 317 19.30 -8.61 6.28
N PHE A 318 18.15 -8.03 5.97
CA PHE A 318 17.06 -8.74 5.31
C PHE A 318 17.19 -8.53 3.81
N VAL A 319 17.08 -9.62 3.05
CA VAL A 319 17.23 -9.64 1.59
C VAL A 319 15.93 -10.12 0.98
N ALA A 320 15.31 -9.26 0.18
CA ALA A 320 14.16 -9.61 -0.65
C ALA A 320 14.65 -10.14 -2.02
N LEU A 321 14.24 -11.35 -2.37
CA LEU A 321 14.64 -12.05 -3.60
C LEU A 321 13.87 -11.56 -4.82
N ASP A 322 14.58 -11.40 -5.94
CA ASP A 322 13.98 -10.98 -7.21
C ASP A 322 13.06 -12.05 -7.79
N GLY A 323 11.90 -11.64 -8.31
CA GLY A 323 10.95 -12.52 -9.00
C GLY A 323 10.28 -13.59 -8.12
N ILE A 324 10.73 -13.73 -6.86
CA ILE A 324 10.22 -14.68 -5.88
C ILE A 324 9.47 -13.93 -4.76
N TYR A 325 9.84 -12.66 -4.48
CA TYR A 325 9.20 -11.80 -3.49
C TYR A 325 9.15 -12.41 -2.07
N VAL A 326 10.17 -13.19 -1.78
CA VAL A 326 10.44 -13.77 -0.47
C VAL A 326 11.58 -12.99 0.18
N GLU A 327 11.44 -12.74 1.48
CA GLU A 327 12.46 -12.10 2.30
C GLU A 327 13.09 -13.12 3.24
N GLY A 328 14.39 -12.99 3.48
CA GLY A 328 15.12 -13.80 4.46
C GLY A 328 16.30 -13.03 5.04
N LEU A 329 16.85 -13.55 6.14
CA LEU A 329 17.90 -12.90 6.92
C LEU A 329 19.28 -13.43 6.53
N VAL A 330 20.21 -12.53 6.25
CA VAL A 330 21.64 -12.81 6.36
C VAL A 330 22.10 -12.32 7.73
N HIS A 331 22.44 -13.23 8.62
CA HIS A 331 22.92 -12.88 9.95
C HIS A 331 24.29 -12.19 9.87
N ILE A 332 24.61 -11.32 10.83
CA ILE A 332 25.86 -10.55 10.86
C ILE A 332 27.12 -11.43 10.79
N SER A 333 27.06 -12.65 11.33
CA SER A 333 28.15 -13.64 11.24
C SER A 333 28.40 -14.15 9.82
N ASP A 334 27.40 -14.08 8.95
CA ASP A 334 27.45 -14.57 7.56
C ASP A 334 27.69 -13.43 6.54
N LEU A 335 27.99 -12.22 7.03
CA LEU A 335 28.34 -11.05 6.19
C LEU A 335 29.82 -11.00 5.78
N GLY A 336 30.65 -11.87 6.36
CA GLY A 336 32.09 -11.97 6.09
C GLY A 336 32.95 -11.73 7.33
N ALA A 337 34.27 -11.85 7.16
CA ALA A 337 35.24 -11.73 8.25
C ALA A 337 35.58 -10.25 8.56
N ASP A 338 34.61 -9.52 9.07
CA ASP A 338 34.76 -8.15 9.57
C ASP A 338 33.92 -7.90 10.83
N TYR A 339 34.25 -6.84 11.56
CA TYR A 339 33.41 -6.33 12.64
C TYR A 339 32.49 -5.26 12.08
N PHE A 340 31.18 -5.54 12.05
CA PHE A 340 30.18 -4.64 11.46
C PHE A 340 29.53 -3.79 12.54
N HIS A 341 29.53 -2.47 12.33
CA HIS A 341 28.82 -1.50 13.15
C HIS A 341 27.51 -1.11 12.48
N TYR A 342 26.42 -1.09 13.26
CA TYR A 342 25.14 -0.57 12.79
C TYR A 342 25.10 0.95 12.95
N ASP A 343 24.90 1.63 11.83
CA ASP A 343 24.69 3.07 11.78
C ASP A 343 23.20 3.33 11.61
N GLU A 344 22.56 3.75 12.69
CA GLU A 344 21.10 3.96 12.77
C GLU A 344 20.64 5.10 11.86
N ALA A 345 21.41 6.18 11.77
CA ALA A 345 21.10 7.33 10.93
C ALA A 345 21.14 6.95 9.44
N ARG A 346 22.15 6.15 9.04
CA ARG A 346 22.34 5.70 7.66
C ARG A 346 21.57 4.42 7.30
N ARG A 347 21.00 3.75 8.30
CA ARG A 347 20.35 2.42 8.17
C ARG A 347 21.23 1.43 7.40
N GLN A 348 22.48 1.31 7.84
CA GLN A 348 23.48 0.45 7.20
C GLN A 348 24.28 -0.35 8.23
N LEU A 349 24.85 -1.47 7.79
CA LEU A 349 25.95 -2.15 8.48
C LEU A 349 27.25 -1.81 7.76
N ALA A 350 28.24 -1.31 8.49
CA ALA A 350 29.54 -0.92 7.95
C ALA A 350 30.66 -1.72 8.64
N GLY A 351 31.47 -2.41 7.84
CA GLY A 351 32.62 -3.17 8.30
C GLY A 351 33.80 -2.26 8.64
N GLU A 352 34.40 -2.48 9.80
CA GLU A 352 35.48 -1.66 10.34
C GLU A 352 36.79 -1.82 9.55
N ARG A 353 37.15 -3.06 9.19
CA ARG A 353 38.45 -3.36 8.56
C ARG A 353 38.39 -3.37 7.04
N THR A 354 37.34 -3.93 6.47
CA THR A 354 37.18 -4.08 5.02
C THR A 354 36.56 -2.85 4.37
N GLY A 355 35.85 -2.03 5.17
CA GLY A 355 35.04 -0.93 4.66
C GLY A 355 33.80 -1.38 3.88
N ALA A 356 33.47 -2.68 3.89
CA ALA A 356 32.25 -3.21 3.28
C ALA A 356 31.02 -2.55 3.91
N ARG A 357 30.00 -2.27 3.10
CA ARG A 357 28.76 -1.64 3.56
C ARG A 357 27.58 -2.38 3.00
N PHE A 358 26.59 -2.61 3.84
CA PHE A 358 25.30 -3.14 3.45
C PHE A 358 24.22 -2.14 3.83
N ARG A 359 23.60 -1.56 2.82
CA ARG A 359 22.56 -0.55 2.91
C ARG A 359 21.28 -1.10 2.32
N LEU A 360 20.16 -0.54 2.75
CA LEU A 360 18.88 -0.77 2.08
C LEU A 360 19.01 -0.51 0.56
N ALA A 361 18.33 -1.35 -0.23
CA ALA A 361 18.37 -1.45 -1.69
C ALA A 361 19.68 -1.94 -2.33
N ASP A 362 20.76 -2.19 -1.56
CA ASP A 362 21.97 -2.78 -2.12
C ASP A 362 21.68 -4.13 -2.76
N ARG A 363 22.33 -4.38 -3.89
CA ARG A 363 22.20 -5.62 -4.66
C ARG A 363 23.16 -6.66 -4.15
N VAL A 364 22.63 -7.79 -3.74
CA VAL A 364 23.41 -8.89 -3.16
C VAL A 364 23.02 -10.22 -3.80
N ARG A 365 23.96 -11.16 -3.79
CA ARG A 365 23.69 -12.57 -4.07
C ARG A 365 23.73 -13.34 -2.78
N VAL A 366 22.72 -14.18 -2.56
CA VAL A 366 22.56 -14.94 -1.33
C VAL A 366 22.26 -16.40 -1.65
N GLN A 367 22.81 -17.31 -0.85
CA GLN A 367 22.48 -18.72 -0.91
C GLN A 367 21.48 -19.05 0.19
N LEU A 368 20.40 -19.75 -0.14
CA LEU A 368 19.45 -20.27 0.84
C LEU A 368 20.10 -21.37 1.66
N VAL A 369 20.24 -21.15 2.98
CA VAL A 369 20.81 -22.14 3.90
C VAL A 369 19.75 -22.83 4.73
N ARG A 370 18.64 -22.14 5.05
CA ARG A 370 17.56 -22.72 5.84
C ARG A 370 16.22 -22.09 5.51
N ALA A 371 15.17 -22.90 5.47
CA ALA A 371 13.78 -22.47 5.47
C ALA A 371 13.03 -23.25 6.55
N ASP A 372 12.70 -22.57 7.64
CA ASP A 372 12.16 -23.16 8.85
C ASP A 372 10.69 -22.80 9.05
N LEU A 373 9.82 -23.80 9.02
CA LEU A 373 8.36 -23.63 9.13
C LEU A 373 7.88 -23.30 10.54
N GLU A 374 8.59 -23.76 11.57
CA GLU A 374 8.19 -23.57 12.97
C GLU A 374 8.43 -22.12 13.38
N THR A 375 9.60 -21.60 13.04
CA THR A 375 9.99 -20.21 13.30
C THR A 375 9.54 -19.25 12.19
N LYS A 376 9.08 -19.76 11.04
CA LYS A 376 8.72 -19.00 9.84
C LYS A 376 9.87 -18.12 9.34
N ARG A 377 11.10 -18.63 9.45
CA ARG A 377 12.34 -17.93 9.09
C ARG A 377 13.02 -18.56 7.90
N ILE A 378 13.61 -17.68 7.10
CA ILE A 378 14.43 -18.03 5.94
C ILE A 378 15.79 -17.41 6.19
N ASP A 379 16.81 -18.26 6.27
CA ASP A 379 18.18 -17.82 6.50
C ASP A 379 18.99 -17.94 5.21
N PHE A 380 19.78 -16.91 4.99
CA PHE A 380 20.66 -16.74 3.86
C PHE A 380 22.10 -16.59 4.34
N ARG A 381 23.04 -16.92 3.46
CA ARG A 381 24.44 -16.47 3.55
C ARG A 381 24.82 -15.74 2.27
N LEU A 382 25.79 -14.83 2.32
CA LEU A 382 26.28 -14.19 1.10
C LEU A 382 26.90 -15.22 0.15
N ALA A 383 26.52 -15.14 -1.13
CA ALA A 383 27.04 -16.02 -2.17
C ALA A 383 28.18 -15.32 -2.93
N GLY A 384 29.41 -15.74 -2.64
CA GLY A 384 30.61 -15.34 -3.37
C GLY A 384 31.66 -14.63 -2.50
N ASP A 385 32.26 -15.38 -1.58
CA ASP A 385 33.59 -15.08 -1.05
C ASP A 385 34.48 -16.33 -1.16
N GLU A 386 34.82 -16.70 -2.39
CA GLU A 386 36.14 -17.26 -2.66
C GLU A 386 36.99 -16.08 -3.14
N GLY A 387 37.88 -15.61 -2.26
CA GLY A 387 38.48 -14.28 -2.26
C GLY A 387 38.91 -13.71 -3.63
N GLY A 388 38.57 -12.44 -3.87
CA GLY A 388 39.02 -11.75 -5.07
C GLY A 388 38.60 -10.29 -5.19
N ARG A 389 39.52 -9.40 -4.80
CA ARG A 389 39.78 -8.05 -5.36
C ARG A 389 38.59 -7.29 -5.97
N GLY A 390 38.23 -6.19 -5.31
CA GLY A 390 37.40 -5.13 -5.89
C GLY A 390 37.91 -4.62 -7.25
N PRO A 391 37.06 -3.93 -8.02
CA PRO A 391 37.32 -3.60 -9.41
C PRO A 391 38.61 -2.79 -9.55
N ALA A 392 39.58 -3.34 -10.28
CA ALA A 392 40.82 -2.66 -10.60
C ALA A 392 40.50 -1.42 -11.44
N ARG A 393 40.74 -0.23 -10.88
CA ARG A 393 40.82 1.02 -11.65
C ARG A 393 41.83 0.82 -12.79
N GLU A 394 41.35 0.89 -14.04
CA GLU A 394 42.21 1.03 -15.21
C GLU A 394 43.08 2.28 -15.07
N ARG A 395 44.36 2.09 -14.73
CA ARG A 395 45.39 3.11 -14.90
C ARG A 395 45.68 3.25 -16.38
N ARG A 396 45.08 4.25 -17.03
CA ARG A 396 45.57 4.78 -18.31
C ARG A 396 47.04 5.17 -18.16
N ARG A 397 47.93 4.38 -18.77
CA ARG A 397 49.32 4.79 -19.05
C ARG A 397 49.28 5.88 -20.12
N ALA A 398 49.61 7.11 -19.75
CA ALA A 398 49.98 8.14 -20.71
C ALA A 398 51.30 7.74 -21.37
N SER A 399 51.28 7.42 -22.67
CA SER A 399 52.49 7.31 -23.47
C SER A 399 53.02 8.70 -23.75
N ARG A 400 54.26 8.96 -23.33
CA ARG A 400 55.08 10.06 -23.84
C ARG A 400 55.29 9.88 -25.34
N ARG A 401 54.92 10.87 -26.14
CA ARG A 401 55.73 11.46 -27.20
C ARG A 401 55.20 12.85 -27.52
#